data_AF-A0A150HXK7-F1
#
_entry.id   AF-A0A150HXK7-F1
#
_cell.length_a   1.000
_cell.length_b   1.000
_cell.length_c   1.000
_cell.angle_alpha   90.00
_cell.angle_beta   90.00
_cell.angle_gamma   90.00
#
_symmetry.space_group_name_H-M   'P 1'
#
loop_
_entity.id
_entity.type
_entity.pdbx_description
1 polymer ?
#
loop_
_entity_poly.entity_id
_entity_poly.type
_entity_poly.pdbx_seq_one_letter_code
_entity_poly.pdbx_strand_id
1 'polypeptide(L)'
;MGKITIKEAVVAFIGPSSFGTNLLETPQGINYLPPVKRDDITKLLDSGFIGDVLIVDGYFHSQPSVSHSEIVNAIQAGCNVWGVSSMGAIRAYEMKENGMKGFGYVYNCFIHYDDFTDDEVALMHLPVPPYNPVSEPLVNIRYFLDSLVKNKYIDQKICSSIIEKFKCMYFGDRYLSDMFKMLSDHVPQELLIDYQDNFDQFRVKTIDLMDFFKMKVWENYETYNGSVNIEGVPSVAQV
;
A
#
# COMPACT_ATOMS: atom_id res chain seq x y z
N MET A 1 9.60 13.99 -37.48
CA MET A 1 10.57 13.34 -36.58
C MET A 1 9.98 13.37 -35.17
N GLY A 2 9.32 12.29 -34.74
CA GLY A 2 8.86 12.17 -33.36
C GLY A 2 10.08 12.04 -32.46
N LYS A 3 10.17 12.88 -31.42
CA LYS A 3 11.15 12.67 -30.36
C LYS A 3 10.81 11.35 -29.70
N ILE A 4 11.71 10.37 -29.81
CA ILE A 4 11.68 9.19 -28.96
C ILE A 4 12.10 9.70 -27.58
N THR A 5 11.12 9.98 -26.72
CA THR A 5 11.38 10.27 -25.31
C THR A 5 11.76 8.94 -24.68
N ILE A 6 13.02 8.78 -24.31
CA ILE A 6 13.52 7.60 -23.59
C ILE A 6 12.87 7.63 -22.19
N LYS A 7 11.82 6.83 -22.00
CA LYS A 7 11.09 6.62 -20.73
C LYS A 7 11.87 5.66 -19.82
N GLU A 8 13.05 6.04 -19.35
CA GLU A 8 13.91 5.12 -18.57
C GLU A 8 14.02 5.44 -17.07
N ALA A 9 13.41 6.53 -16.60
CA ALA A 9 13.50 6.92 -15.19
C ALA A 9 12.20 6.56 -14.44
N VAL A 10 12.34 5.80 -13.37
CA VAL A 10 11.26 5.52 -12.41
C VAL A 10 11.45 6.42 -11.20
N VAL A 11 10.42 7.19 -10.83
CA VAL A 11 10.38 7.96 -9.58
C VAL A 11 9.34 7.34 -8.67
N ALA A 12 9.73 7.02 -7.44
CA ALA A 12 8.85 6.41 -6.45
C ALA A 12 8.73 7.27 -5.19
N PHE A 13 7.52 7.72 -4.88
CA PHE A 13 7.19 8.42 -3.64
C PHE A 13 6.83 7.41 -2.55
N ILE A 14 7.73 7.23 -1.58
CA ILE A 14 7.70 6.11 -0.64
C ILE A 14 7.98 6.55 0.79
N GLY A 15 7.36 5.88 1.76
CA GLY A 15 7.68 6.05 3.17
C GLY A 15 7.34 4.81 3.99
N PRO A 16 6.39 4.86 4.93
CA PRO A 16 6.18 3.79 5.90
C PRO A 16 5.78 2.44 5.28
N SER A 17 5.27 2.41 4.04
CA SER A 17 4.95 1.13 3.38
C SER A 17 6.21 0.30 3.04
N SER A 18 7.41 0.88 3.04
CA SER A 18 8.68 0.16 2.90
C SER A 18 9.26 -0.33 4.22
N PHE A 19 8.55 -0.20 5.34
CA PHE A 19 9.05 -0.67 6.62
C PHE A 19 9.30 -2.19 6.60
N GLY A 20 10.44 -2.61 7.14
CA GLY A 20 10.86 -4.02 7.14
C GLY A 20 11.44 -4.52 5.81
N THR A 21 11.60 -3.67 4.78
CA THR A 21 12.21 -4.07 3.50
C THR A 21 13.59 -3.46 3.29
N ASN A 22 14.34 -4.08 2.38
CA ASN A 22 15.59 -3.55 1.89
C ASN A 22 15.39 -2.97 0.48
N LEU A 23 15.22 -1.65 0.39
CA LEU A 23 15.07 -0.98 -0.91
C LEU A 23 16.31 -1.16 -1.82
N LEU A 24 17.47 -1.56 -1.29
CA LEU A 24 18.65 -1.88 -2.11
C LEU A 24 18.50 -3.16 -2.93
N GLU A 25 17.53 -4.03 -2.59
CA GLU A 25 17.24 -5.27 -3.31
C GLU A 25 16.22 -5.07 -4.45
N THR A 26 15.67 -3.87 -4.58
CA THR A 26 14.78 -3.50 -5.68
C THR A 26 15.56 -3.28 -6.99
N PRO A 27 14.88 -3.28 -8.15
CA PRO A 27 15.54 -2.98 -9.43
C PRO A 27 16.30 -1.64 -9.41
N GLN A 28 17.45 -1.61 -10.07
CA GLN A 28 18.22 -0.39 -10.26
C GLN A 28 17.47 0.63 -11.13
N GLY A 29 17.80 1.92 -10.99
CA GLY A 29 17.21 3.00 -11.78
C GLY A 29 15.95 3.61 -11.18
N ILE A 30 15.57 3.23 -9.95
CA ILE A 30 14.47 3.86 -9.21
C ILE A 30 15.02 5.00 -8.36
N ASN A 31 14.47 6.20 -8.58
CA ASN A 31 14.72 7.37 -7.75
C ASN A 31 13.67 7.44 -6.63
N TYR A 32 14.09 7.17 -5.40
CA TYR A 32 13.23 7.23 -4.22
C TYR A 32 13.09 8.64 -3.68
N LEU A 33 11.86 9.12 -3.62
CA LEU A 33 11.48 10.39 -3.01
C LEU A 33 10.68 10.14 -1.72
N PRO A 34 10.62 11.13 -0.80
CA PRO A 34 9.71 11.11 0.35
C PRO A 34 8.25 10.78 -0.03
N PRO A 35 7.37 10.48 0.94
CA PRO A 35 5.93 10.38 0.69
C PRO A 35 5.40 11.60 -0.06
N VAL A 36 4.49 11.38 -1.01
CA VAL A 36 3.97 12.44 -1.86
C VAL A 36 3.12 13.42 -1.04
N LYS A 37 3.29 14.72 -1.32
CA LYS A 37 2.37 15.78 -0.87
C LYS A 37 2.01 16.70 -2.04
N ARG A 38 1.12 17.65 -1.76
CA ARG A 38 0.71 18.70 -2.69
C ARG A 38 1.91 19.38 -3.35
N ASP A 39 1.76 19.61 -4.65
CA ASP A 39 2.70 20.25 -5.57
C ASP A 39 3.97 19.44 -5.88
N ASP A 40 4.19 18.26 -5.30
CA ASP A 40 5.40 17.48 -5.57
C ASP A 40 5.41 16.91 -6.99
N ILE A 41 4.26 16.47 -7.51
CA ILE A 41 4.18 16.01 -8.90
C ILE A 41 4.33 17.18 -9.87
N THR A 42 3.73 18.33 -9.58
CA THR A 42 3.95 19.54 -10.39
C THR A 42 5.42 19.90 -10.47
N LYS A 43 6.13 19.95 -9.34
CA LYS A 43 7.57 20.23 -9.31
C LYS A 43 8.38 19.20 -10.08
N LEU A 44 7.98 17.92 -10.01
CA LEU A 44 8.61 16.86 -10.80
C LEU A 44 8.47 17.16 -12.30
N LEU A 45 7.28 17.50 -12.78
CA LEU A 45 7.06 17.87 -14.18
C LEU A 45 7.80 19.15 -14.58
N ASP A 46 7.85 20.16 -13.71
CA ASP A 46 8.57 21.41 -13.94
C ASP A 46 10.08 21.20 -14.09
N SER A 47 10.63 20.11 -13.52
CA SER A 47 12.03 19.70 -13.74
C SER A 47 12.28 19.10 -15.14
N GLY A 48 11.23 18.92 -15.94
CA GLY A 48 11.28 18.27 -17.25
C GLY A 48 11.18 16.74 -17.21
N PHE A 49 10.82 16.18 -16.05
CA PHE A 49 10.68 14.72 -15.88
C PHE A 49 9.50 14.18 -16.69
N ILE A 50 9.75 13.15 -17.49
CA ILE A 50 8.75 12.35 -18.20
C ILE A 50 9.16 10.88 -18.08
N GLY A 51 8.37 10.06 -17.38
CA GLY A 51 8.71 8.67 -17.07
C GLY A 51 7.62 7.96 -16.26
N ASP A 52 8.01 6.93 -15.51
CA ASP A 52 7.12 6.22 -14.60
C ASP A 52 7.12 6.89 -13.22
N VAL A 53 5.94 7.27 -12.75
CA VAL A 53 5.71 7.85 -11.43
C VAL A 53 4.94 6.85 -10.59
N LEU A 54 5.60 6.28 -9.59
CA LEU A 54 4.97 5.41 -8.60
C LEU A 54 4.63 6.23 -7.35
N ILE A 55 3.33 6.30 -7.04
CA ILE A 55 2.84 6.84 -5.78
C ILE A 55 2.58 5.64 -4.86
N VAL A 56 3.32 5.56 -3.75
CA VAL A 56 3.09 4.56 -2.70
C VAL A 56 2.44 5.27 -1.53
N ASP A 57 3.22 6.09 -0.83
CA ASP A 57 2.81 6.77 0.39
C ASP A 57 2.58 8.26 0.16
N GLY A 58 1.70 8.81 0.98
CA GLY A 58 1.55 10.25 1.19
C GLY A 58 1.34 10.52 2.66
N TYR A 59 1.35 11.79 3.04
CA TYR A 59 1.14 12.18 4.44
C TYR A 59 -0.35 12.22 4.77
N PHE A 60 -0.76 11.46 5.78
CA PHE A 60 -2.09 11.57 6.38
C PHE A 60 -2.09 12.67 7.44
N HIS A 61 -3.11 13.54 7.40
CA HIS A 61 -3.38 14.68 8.31
C HIS A 61 -2.30 15.78 8.43
N SER A 62 -1.04 15.49 8.20
CA SER A 62 0.10 16.39 8.48
C SER A 62 0.49 17.28 7.31
N GLN A 63 0.13 16.92 6.07
CA GLN A 63 0.33 17.72 4.87
C GLN A 63 -0.88 17.58 3.95
N PRO A 64 -1.18 18.59 3.10
CA PRO A 64 -2.16 18.43 2.05
C PRO A 64 -1.73 17.31 1.09
N SER A 65 -2.62 16.35 0.83
CA SER A 65 -2.37 15.24 -0.09
C SER A 65 -2.16 15.75 -1.52
N VAL A 66 -1.46 14.96 -2.34
CA VAL A 66 -1.37 15.17 -3.80
C VAL A 66 -2.76 15.32 -4.41
N SER A 67 -2.91 16.26 -5.34
CA SER A 67 -4.19 16.53 -5.99
C SER A 67 -4.46 15.61 -7.18
N HIS A 68 -5.74 15.39 -7.48
CA HIS A 68 -6.13 14.75 -8.73
C HIS A 68 -5.62 15.51 -9.95
N SER A 69 -5.65 16.85 -9.94
CA SER A 69 -5.16 17.68 -11.04
C SER A 69 -3.68 17.47 -11.32
N GLU A 70 -2.85 17.31 -10.29
CA GLU A 70 -1.42 17.00 -10.46
C GLU A 70 -1.22 15.67 -11.20
N ILE A 71 -1.98 14.64 -10.82
CA ILE A 71 -1.94 13.32 -11.44
C ILE A 71 -2.40 13.39 -12.90
N VAL A 72 -3.52 14.07 -13.18
CA VAL A 72 -4.02 14.28 -14.55
C VAL A 72 -2.97 15.00 -15.40
N ASN A 73 -2.37 16.06 -14.87
CA ASN A 73 -1.36 16.83 -15.60
C ASN A 73 -0.13 15.97 -15.92
N ALA A 74 0.31 15.10 -15.00
CA ALA A 74 1.41 14.17 -15.26
C ALA A 74 1.07 13.18 -16.37
N ILE A 75 -0.13 12.60 -16.34
CA ILE A 75 -0.59 11.67 -17.38
C ILE A 75 -0.67 12.38 -18.73
N GLN A 76 -1.24 13.60 -18.78
CA GLN A 76 -1.33 14.41 -19.99
C GLN A 76 0.04 14.83 -20.56
N ALA A 77 1.04 15.02 -19.69
CA ALA A 77 2.41 15.28 -20.08
C ALA A 77 3.12 14.03 -20.67
N GLY A 78 2.52 12.84 -20.52
CA GLY A 78 3.04 11.58 -21.04
C GLY A 78 3.72 10.69 -19.99
N CYS A 79 3.62 11.03 -18.70
CA CYS A 79 4.05 10.15 -17.62
C CYS A 79 3.09 8.96 -17.48
N ASN A 80 3.66 7.82 -17.11
CA ASN A 80 2.93 6.66 -16.66
C ASN A 80 2.75 6.77 -15.15
N VAL A 81 1.52 6.84 -14.64
CA VAL A 81 1.29 7.05 -13.19
C VAL A 81 0.68 5.80 -12.56
N TRP A 82 1.34 5.31 -11.52
CA TRP A 82 0.99 4.11 -10.77
C TRP A 82 0.64 4.44 -9.32
N GLY A 83 -0.32 3.71 -8.76
CA GLY A 83 -0.70 3.77 -7.36
C GLY A 83 -0.68 2.40 -6.68
N VAL A 84 -0.04 2.32 -5.52
CA VAL A 84 0.18 1.08 -4.78
C VAL A 84 0.06 1.31 -3.26
N SER A 85 -0.33 0.29 -2.52
CA SER A 85 -0.27 0.12 -1.05
C SER A 85 -1.01 1.08 -0.12
N SER A 86 -0.98 2.39 -0.35
CA SER A 86 -1.34 3.41 0.64
C SER A 86 -2.09 4.54 -0.05
N MET A 87 -1.69 5.81 0.15
CA MET A 87 -2.22 6.95 -0.61
C MET A 87 -2.23 6.71 -2.12
N GLY A 88 -1.25 5.96 -2.64
CA GLY A 88 -1.21 5.54 -4.03
C GLY A 88 -2.42 4.73 -4.46
N ALA A 89 -2.80 3.71 -3.68
CA ALA A 89 -3.95 2.86 -3.97
C ALA A 89 -5.26 3.65 -3.99
N ILE A 90 -5.43 4.59 -3.04
CA ILE A 90 -6.58 5.53 -3.00
C ILE A 90 -6.65 6.30 -4.33
N ARG A 91 -5.55 6.96 -4.71
CA ARG A 91 -5.52 7.79 -5.92
C ARG A 91 -5.71 6.98 -7.18
N ALA A 92 -5.15 5.77 -7.27
CA ALA A 92 -5.39 4.88 -8.39
C ALA A 92 -6.86 4.49 -8.52
N TYR A 93 -7.54 4.20 -7.41
CA TYR A 93 -8.97 3.87 -7.41
C TYR A 93 -9.82 5.03 -7.90
N GLU A 94 -9.56 6.24 -7.39
CA GLU A 94 -10.30 7.45 -7.78
C GLU A 94 -10.00 7.87 -9.23
N MET A 95 -8.79 7.61 -9.73
CA MET A 95 -8.29 8.09 -11.03
C MET A 95 -8.21 7.01 -12.12
N LYS A 96 -8.82 5.85 -11.90
CA LYS A 96 -8.79 4.72 -12.84
C LYS A 96 -9.30 5.10 -14.24
N GLU A 97 -10.33 5.94 -14.31
CA GLU A 97 -10.92 6.42 -15.58
C GLU A 97 -10.10 7.56 -16.23
N ASN A 98 -9.13 8.11 -15.49
CA ASN A 98 -8.25 9.17 -15.97
C ASN A 98 -6.88 8.66 -16.44
N GLY A 99 -6.69 7.34 -16.44
CA GLY A 99 -5.49 6.69 -16.97
C GLY A 99 -4.41 6.36 -15.93
N MET A 100 -4.65 6.63 -14.64
CA MET A 100 -3.77 6.15 -13.55
C MET A 100 -4.02 4.66 -13.33
N LYS A 101 -2.95 3.88 -13.11
CA LYS A 101 -3.04 2.43 -12.91
C LYS A 101 -2.81 2.05 -11.44
N GLY A 102 -3.67 1.20 -10.91
CA GLY A 102 -3.51 0.62 -9.57
C GLY A 102 -2.90 -0.77 -9.61
N PHE A 103 -2.21 -1.15 -8.54
CA PHE A 103 -1.65 -2.50 -8.39
C PHE A 103 -1.78 -2.99 -6.93
N GLY A 104 -1.92 -4.31 -6.78
CA GLY A 104 -1.84 -4.99 -5.49
C GLY A 104 -3.18 -5.24 -4.82
N TYR A 105 -3.13 -5.99 -3.72
CA TYR A 105 -4.27 -6.33 -2.88
C TYR A 105 -4.98 -5.08 -2.34
N VAL A 106 -4.25 -4.07 -1.87
CA VAL A 106 -4.84 -2.87 -1.28
C VAL A 106 -5.64 -2.06 -2.31
N TYR A 107 -5.13 -1.92 -3.54
CA TYR A 107 -5.90 -1.30 -4.62
C TYR A 107 -7.18 -2.10 -4.94
N ASN A 108 -7.08 -3.43 -4.98
CA ASN A 108 -8.24 -4.28 -5.18
C ASN A 108 -9.26 -4.19 -4.04
N CYS A 109 -8.83 -3.94 -2.79
CA CYS A 109 -9.76 -3.73 -1.68
C CYS A 109 -10.70 -2.55 -1.95
N PHE A 110 -10.19 -1.42 -2.44
CA PHE A 110 -11.03 -0.27 -2.82
C PHE A 110 -12.05 -0.60 -3.92
N ILE A 111 -11.77 -1.58 -4.78
CA ILE A 111 -12.68 -1.98 -5.86
C ILE A 111 -13.77 -2.94 -5.36
N HIS A 112 -13.44 -3.86 -4.47
CA HIS A 112 -14.28 -5.02 -4.14
C HIS A 112 -15.00 -4.92 -2.80
N TYR A 113 -14.49 -4.12 -1.85
CA TYR A 113 -15.07 -3.97 -0.53
C TYR A 113 -15.76 -2.62 -0.40
N ASP A 114 -17.10 -2.65 -0.36
CA ASP A 114 -17.93 -1.45 -0.21
C ASP A 114 -17.67 -0.70 1.10
N ASP A 115 -17.19 -1.40 2.14
CA ASP A 115 -16.90 -0.84 3.46
C ASP A 115 -15.44 -0.40 3.65
N PHE A 116 -14.62 -0.50 2.60
CA PHE A 116 -13.21 -0.13 2.65
C PHE A 116 -13.04 1.37 2.44
N THR A 117 -12.37 2.05 3.37
CA THR A 117 -12.25 3.51 3.40
C THR A 117 -10.78 3.93 3.45
N ASP A 118 -10.48 5.19 3.13
CA ASP A 118 -9.11 5.75 3.13
C ASP A 118 -8.35 5.52 4.46
N ASP A 119 -9.08 5.49 5.56
CA ASP A 119 -8.54 5.28 6.90
C ASP A 119 -7.99 3.84 7.11
N GLU A 120 -8.40 2.87 6.28
CA GLU A 120 -7.88 1.49 6.33
C GLU A 120 -6.38 1.41 6.07
N VAL A 121 -5.86 2.31 5.23
CA VAL A 121 -4.44 2.34 4.85
C VAL A 121 -3.64 3.37 5.65
N ALA A 122 -4.32 4.21 6.44
CA ALA A 122 -3.70 5.26 7.25
C ALA A 122 -2.96 4.67 8.45
N LEU A 123 -1.84 5.30 8.80
CA LEU A 123 -1.05 4.99 10.00
C LEU A 123 -0.27 6.23 10.44
N MET A 124 0.16 6.24 11.70
CA MET A 124 1.10 7.23 12.21
C MET A 124 2.53 6.71 12.02
N HIS A 125 3.45 7.60 11.65
CA HIS A 125 4.87 7.27 11.49
C HIS A 125 5.78 8.42 11.94
N LEU A 126 7.07 8.12 12.14
CA LEU A 126 8.07 9.15 12.40
C LEU A 126 8.20 10.11 11.20
N PRO A 127 8.41 11.42 11.42
CA PRO A 127 8.35 12.43 10.35
C PRO A 127 9.54 12.41 9.38
N VAL A 128 10.57 11.62 9.67
CA VAL A 128 11.82 11.55 8.90
C VAL A 128 12.10 10.13 8.41
N PRO A 129 12.83 9.96 7.29
CA PRO A 129 13.29 8.64 6.84
C PRO A 129 13.97 7.87 7.98
N PRO A 130 13.74 6.55 8.10
CA PRO A 130 13.01 5.69 7.15
C PRO A 130 11.48 5.68 7.34
N TYR A 131 10.90 6.68 8.02
CA TYR A 131 9.47 6.82 8.26
C TYR A 131 8.87 5.64 9.02
N ASN A 132 9.55 5.20 10.09
CA ASN A 132 9.11 4.06 10.87
C ASN A 132 7.67 4.25 11.37
N PRO A 133 6.77 3.26 11.12
CA PRO A 133 5.41 3.31 11.62
C PRO A 133 5.42 3.24 13.15
N VAL A 134 4.46 3.92 13.77
CA VAL A 134 4.19 3.90 15.22
C VAL A 134 2.78 3.40 15.53
N SER A 135 1.94 3.20 14.51
CA SER A 135 0.67 2.49 14.59
C SER A 135 0.52 1.54 13.38
N GLU A 136 -0.41 0.61 13.45
CA GLU A 136 -0.65 -0.38 12.38
C GLU A 136 -1.89 0.00 11.55
N PRO A 137 -1.80 0.02 10.20
CA PRO A 137 -2.95 0.26 9.34
C PRO A 137 -3.92 -0.92 9.38
N LEU A 138 -5.21 -0.64 9.32
CA LEU A 138 -6.26 -1.66 9.46
C LEU A 138 -6.21 -2.70 8.33
N VAL A 139 -5.77 -2.33 7.13
CA VAL A 139 -5.65 -3.27 6.01
C VAL A 139 -4.67 -4.42 6.31
N ASN A 140 -3.60 -4.18 7.07
CA ASN A 140 -2.67 -5.25 7.47
C ASN A 140 -3.31 -6.19 8.50
N ILE A 141 -4.06 -5.63 9.46
CA ILE A 141 -4.84 -6.40 10.44
C ILE A 141 -5.89 -7.26 9.73
N ARG A 142 -6.63 -6.67 8.77
CA ARG A 142 -7.61 -7.37 7.94
C ARG A 142 -7.01 -8.53 7.18
N TYR A 143 -5.90 -8.29 6.49
CA TYR A 143 -5.19 -9.32 5.74
C TYR A 143 -4.73 -10.49 6.63
N PHE A 144 -4.23 -10.19 7.83
CA PHE A 144 -3.90 -11.21 8.83
C PHE A 144 -5.13 -11.99 9.32
N LEU A 145 -6.21 -11.30 9.70
CA LEU A 145 -7.44 -11.96 10.18
C LEU A 145 -8.09 -12.84 9.10
N ASP A 146 -8.08 -12.39 7.84
CA ASP A 146 -8.54 -13.19 6.70
C ASP A 146 -7.72 -14.49 6.56
N SER A 147 -6.42 -14.44 6.85
CA SER A 147 -5.58 -15.65 6.89
C SER A 147 -6.01 -16.61 8.01
N LEU A 148 -6.39 -16.10 9.19
CA LEU A 148 -6.88 -16.92 10.29
C LEU A 148 -8.23 -17.56 9.96
N VAL A 149 -9.13 -16.82 9.31
CA VAL A 149 -10.41 -17.35 8.82
C VAL A 149 -10.19 -18.44 7.79
N LYS A 150 -9.31 -18.21 6.81
CA LYS A 150 -8.96 -19.20 5.77
C LYS A 150 -8.41 -20.50 6.37
N ASN A 151 -7.63 -20.39 7.44
CA ASN A 151 -7.06 -21.52 8.18
C ASN A 151 -7.97 -22.07 9.29
N LYS A 152 -9.20 -21.54 9.41
CA LYS A 152 -10.24 -21.98 10.36
C LYS A 152 -9.85 -21.84 11.83
N TYR A 153 -8.90 -20.96 12.16
CA TYR A 153 -8.57 -20.62 13.55
C TYR A 153 -9.63 -19.72 14.18
N ILE A 154 -10.26 -18.86 13.38
CA ILE A 154 -11.41 -18.04 13.78
C ILE A 154 -12.50 -18.14 12.73
N ASP A 155 -13.74 -17.83 13.10
CA ASP A 155 -14.84 -17.69 12.13
C ASP A 155 -14.97 -16.24 11.63
N GLN A 156 -15.80 -16.05 10.60
CA GLN A 156 -16.05 -14.73 10.02
C GLN A 156 -16.65 -13.74 11.02
N LYS A 157 -17.38 -14.23 12.04
CA LYS A 157 -18.04 -13.38 13.05
C LYS A 157 -17.01 -12.77 14.00
N ILE A 158 -16.04 -13.56 14.44
CA ILE A 158 -14.90 -13.09 15.24
C ILE A 158 -14.07 -12.10 14.43
N CYS A 159 -13.70 -12.43 13.19
CA CYS A 159 -12.97 -11.53 12.30
C CYS A 159 -13.67 -10.17 12.16
N SER A 160 -14.96 -10.18 11.80
CA SER A 160 -15.76 -8.96 11.63
C SER A 160 -15.85 -8.15 12.94
N SER A 161 -16.01 -8.82 14.10
CA SER A 161 -16.07 -8.15 15.39
C SER A 161 -14.76 -7.46 15.76
N ILE A 162 -13.61 -8.02 15.38
CA ILE A 162 -12.30 -7.39 15.61
C ILE A 162 -12.17 -6.18 14.69
N ILE A 163 -12.45 -6.34 13.39
CA ILE A 163 -12.38 -5.25 12.41
C ILE A 163 -13.25 -4.06 12.81
N GLU A 164 -14.51 -4.29 13.18
CA GLU A 164 -15.43 -3.20 13.59
C GLU A 164 -14.92 -2.44 14.82
N LYS A 165 -14.26 -3.13 15.75
CA LYS A 165 -13.65 -2.47 16.90
C LYS A 165 -12.49 -1.56 16.48
N PHE A 166 -11.65 -2.01 15.55
CA PHE A 166 -10.52 -1.21 15.04
C PHE A 166 -10.98 -0.05 14.14
N LYS A 167 -12.07 -0.21 13.37
CA LYS A 167 -12.69 0.89 12.62
C LYS A 167 -13.17 2.02 13.52
N CYS A 168 -13.60 1.70 14.74
CA CYS A 168 -13.99 2.68 15.75
C CYS A 168 -12.80 3.37 16.46
N MET A 169 -11.56 2.95 16.17
CA MET A 169 -10.35 3.59 16.69
C MET A 169 -9.81 4.61 15.69
N TYR A 170 -9.23 5.69 16.19
CA TYR A 170 -8.37 6.55 15.39
C TYR A 170 -7.18 5.73 14.86
N PHE A 171 -6.80 5.88 13.59
CA PHE A 171 -5.71 5.11 12.98
C PHE A 171 -4.36 5.23 13.71
N GLY A 172 -4.14 6.31 14.47
CA GLY A 172 -2.94 6.48 15.30
C GLY A 172 -2.93 5.65 16.58
N ASP A 173 -4.08 5.12 16.99
CA ASP A 173 -4.26 4.34 18.23
C ASP A 173 -4.46 2.85 17.94
N ARG A 174 -4.17 2.40 16.71
CA ARG A 174 -4.27 0.99 16.30
C ARG A 174 -2.94 0.28 16.56
N TYR A 175 -2.94 -0.66 17.50
CA TYR A 175 -1.76 -1.44 17.85
C TYR A 175 -2.01 -2.94 17.71
N LEU A 176 -0.99 -3.67 17.24
CA LEU A 176 -1.03 -5.13 17.13
C LEU A 176 -1.28 -5.81 18.48
N SER A 177 -0.77 -5.24 19.58
CA SER A 177 -1.01 -5.75 20.93
C SER A 177 -2.49 -5.85 21.28
N ASP A 178 -3.31 -4.90 20.83
CA ASP A 178 -4.76 -4.92 21.07
C ASP A 178 -5.45 -6.02 20.26
N MET A 179 -5.02 -6.23 19.02
CA MET A 179 -5.51 -7.30 18.15
C MET A 179 -5.16 -8.67 18.74
N PHE A 180 -3.89 -8.89 19.11
CA PHE A 180 -3.43 -10.16 19.68
C PHE A 180 -4.12 -10.48 21.01
N LYS A 181 -4.37 -9.47 21.85
CA LYS A 181 -5.15 -9.64 23.08
C LYS A 181 -6.59 -10.07 22.81
N MET A 182 -7.20 -9.65 21.70
CA MET A 182 -8.54 -10.11 21.33
C MET A 182 -8.54 -11.52 20.76
N LEU A 183 -7.44 -11.94 20.14
CA LEU A 183 -7.29 -13.28 19.58
C LEU A 183 -6.93 -14.35 20.62
N SER A 184 -6.45 -13.97 21.82
CA SER A 184 -6.03 -14.92 22.86
C SER A 184 -7.14 -15.86 23.34
N ASP A 185 -8.39 -15.47 23.19
CA ASP A 185 -9.55 -16.29 23.56
C ASP A 185 -9.95 -17.29 22.46
N HIS A 186 -9.33 -17.20 21.28
CA HIS A 186 -9.74 -17.93 20.07
C HIS A 186 -8.61 -18.72 19.41
N VAL A 187 -7.37 -18.27 19.54
CA VAL A 187 -6.20 -18.85 18.87
C VAL A 187 -5.21 -19.38 19.91
N PRO A 188 -4.63 -20.59 19.71
CA PRO A 188 -3.64 -21.14 20.64
C PRO A 188 -2.48 -20.19 20.91
N GLN A 189 -2.06 -20.10 22.17
CA GLN A 189 -1.02 -19.15 22.60
C GLN A 189 0.32 -19.34 21.87
N GLU A 190 0.74 -20.59 21.64
CA GLU A 190 1.99 -20.90 20.92
C GLU A 190 1.97 -20.33 19.49
N LEU A 191 0.84 -20.42 18.81
CA LEU A 191 0.67 -19.89 17.47
C LEU A 191 0.62 -18.35 17.46
N LEU A 192 0.01 -17.74 18.48
CA LEU A 192 0.01 -16.28 18.62
C LEU A 192 1.41 -15.70 18.83
N ILE A 193 2.27 -16.40 19.57
CA ILE A 193 3.68 -16.01 19.74
C ILE A 193 4.40 -16.03 18.39
N ASP A 194 4.24 -17.11 17.61
CA ASP A 194 4.85 -17.21 16.29
C ASP A 194 4.39 -16.07 15.35
N TYR A 195 3.10 -15.75 15.33
CA TYR A 195 2.60 -14.62 14.54
C TYR A 195 3.08 -13.26 15.02
N GLN A 196 3.27 -13.07 16.33
CA GLN A 196 3.80 -11.82 16.87
C GLN A 196 5.24 -11.60 16.39
N ASP A 197 6.07 -12.64 16.47
CA ASP A 197 7.47 -12.58 16.07
C ASP A 197 7.63 -12.44 14.55
N ASN A 198 6.66 -12.94 13.77
CA ASN A 198 6.71 -12.99 12.31
C ASN A 198 5.61 -12.16 11.64
N PHE A 199 5.10 -11.09 12.28
CA PHE A 199 3.96 -10.34 11.75
C PHE A 199 4.26 -9.61 10.44
N ASP A 200 5.52 -9.32 10.15
CA ASP A 200 5.95 -8.61 8.94
C ASP A 200 5.47 -9.30 7.65
N GLN A 201 5.28 -10.64 7.66
CA GLN A 201 4.75 -11.40 6.52
C GLN A 201 3.27 -11.10 6.20
N PHE A 202 2.55 -10.39 7.08
CA PHE A 202 1.16 -9.99 6.89
C PHE A 202 1.01 -8.50 6.61
N ARG A 203 2.11 -7.74 6.49
CA ARG A 203 2.06 -6.34 6.10
C ARG A 203 1.81 -6.19 4.61
N VAL A 204 0.54 -6.33 4.22
CA VAL A 204 0.13 -6.33 2.81
C VAL A 204 0.51 -5.06 2.05
N LYS A 205 0.57 -3.90 2.73
CA LYS A 205 1.12 -2.68 2.12
C LYS A 205 2.57 -2.86 1.63
N THR A 206 3.37 -3.58 2.41
CA THR A 206 4.76 -3.87 2.08
C THR A 206 4.85 -4.96 1.01
N ILE A 207 4.00 -5.97 1.07
CA ILE A 207 3.92 -7.05 0.07
C ILE A 207 3.56 -6.47 -1.30
N ASP A 208 2.50 -5.67 -1.41
CA ASP A 208 2.07 -5.01 -2.65
C ASP A 208 3.20 -4.20 -3.29
N LEU A 209 3.94 -3.45 -2.46
CA LEU A 209 5.07 -2.66 -2.91
C LEU A 209 6.22 -3.53 -3.46
N MET A 210 6.59 -4.58 -2.73
CA MET A 210 7.68 -5.45 -3.13
C MET A 210 7.31 -6.29 -4.36
N ASP A 211 6.06 -6.73 -4.47
CA ASP A 211 5.56 -7.42 -5.66
C ASP A 211 5.57 -6.50 -6.89
N PHE A 212 5.18 -5.23 -6.73
CA PHE A 212 5.27 -4.24 -7.80
C PHE A 212 6.70 -4.10 -8.33
N PHE A 213 7.69 -4.01 -7.44
CA PHE A 213 9.11 -3.94 -7.83
C PHE A 213 9.63 -5.22 -8.45
N LYS A 214 9.32 -6.38 -7.84
CA LYS A 214 9.76 -7.69 -8.32
C LYS A 214 9.23 -8.00 -9.72
N MET A 215 7.99 -7.62 -10.00
CA MET A 215 7.34 -7.84 -11.29
C MET A 215 7.69 -6.79 -12.34
N LYS A 216 8.37 -5.69 -11.96
CA LYS A 216 8.68 -4.55 -12.82
C LYS A 216 7.47 -4.09 -13.64
N VAL A 217 6.33 -3.93 -12.97
CA VAL A 217 5.02 -3.76 -13.61
C VAL A 217 5.00 -2.58 -14.59
N TRP A 218 5.78 -1.53 -14.31
CA TRP A 218 5.92 -0.36 -15.16
C TRP A 218 6.44 -0.65 -16.58
N GLU A 219 7.26 -1.70 -16.77
CA GLU A 219 7.74 -2.13 -18.11
C GLU A 219 6.58 -2.57 -19.03
N ASN A 220 5.42 -2.87 -18.45
CA ASN A 220 4.22 -3.35 -19.15
C ASN A 220 3.05 -2.37 -19.05
N TYR A 221 3.30 -1.06 -18.95
CA TYR A 221 2.24 -0.05 -18.75
C TYR A 221 1.08 -0.24 -19.73
N GLU A 222 1.31 -0.25 -21.04
CA GLU A 222 0.24 -0.31 -22.04
C GLU A 222 -0.58 -1.62 -22.00
N THR A 223 0.05 -2.74 -21.64
CA THR A 223 -0.58 -4.07 -21.64
C THR A 223 -1.16 -4.45 -20.28
N TYR A 224 -0.89 -3.69 -19.21
CA TYR A 224 -1.42 -3.94 -17.88
C TYR A 224 -2.94 -3.68 -17.81
N ASN A 225 -3.70 -4.74 -17.52
CA ASN A 225 -5.16 -4.75 -17.50
C ASN A 225 -5.78 -4.91 -16.10
N GLY A 226 -4.98 -4.74 -15.03
CA GLY A 226 -5.48 -4.70 -13.65
C GLY A 226 -5.99 -6.06 -13.16
N SER A 227 -5.06 -6.96 -12.85
CA SER A 227 -5.40 -8.21 -12.16
C SER A 227 -4.20 -8.75 -11.38
N VAL A 228 -4.01 -8.27 -10.16
CA VAL A 228 -3.35 -9.10 -9.13
C VAL A 228 -4.48 -9.83 -8.41
N ASN A 229 -4.35 -11.15 -8.31
CA ASN A 229 -5.39 -12.01 -7.76
C ASN A 229 -5.62 -11.69 -6.27
N ILE A 230 -6.85 -11.36 -5.87
CA ILE A 230 -7.24 -11.14 -4.45
C ILE A 230 -7.06 -12.39 -3.58
N GLU A 231 -6.79 -13.56 -4.19
CA GLU A 231 -6.45 -14.82 -3.50
C GLU A 231 -5.08 -14.79 -2.79
N GLY A 232 -4.33 -13.70 -2.91
CA GLY A 232 -2.99 -13.50 -2.33
C GLY A 232 -2.91 -13.49 -0.80
N VAL A 233 -3.97 -13.80 -0.05
CA VAL A 233 -3.87 -13.99 1.40
C VAL A 233 -3.02 -15.24 1.68
N PRO A 234 -1.85 -15.11 2.37
CA PRO A 234 -0.97 -16.23 2.63
C PRO A 234 -1.74 -17.31 3.38
N SER A 235 -1.56 -18.55 2.95
CA SER A 235 -1.88 -19.66 3.84
C SER A 235 -0.88 -19.58 4.98
N VAL A 236 -1.35 -19.48 6.22
CA VAL A 236 -0.52 -19.72 7.37
C VAL A 236 0.13 -21.10 7.17
N ALA A 237 1.45 -21.18 7.21
CA ALA A 237 2.13 -22.46 7.26
C ALA A 237 1.69 -23.15 8.56
N GLN A 238 1.15 -24.37 8.47
CA GLN A 238 0.87 -25.16 9.66
C GLN A 238 2.20 -25.34 10.41
N VAL A 239 2.30 -24.73 11.59
CA VAL A 239 3.39 -24.93 12.54
C VAL A 239 3.34 -26.36 13.06
#